data_AF-A0A087S0X1-F1
#
_entry.id   AF-A0A087S0X1-F1
#
_cell.length_a   1.000
_cell.length_b   1.000
_cell.length_c   1.000
_cell.angle_alpha   90.00
_cell.angle_beta   90.00
_cell.angle_gamma   90.00
#
_symmetry.space_group_name_H-M   'P 1'
#
loop_
_entity.id
_entity.type
_entity.pdbx_description
1 polymer ?
#
loop_
_entity_poly.entity_id
_entity_poly.type
_entity_poly.pdbx_seq_one_letter_code
_entity_poly.pdbx_strand_id
1 'polypeptide(L)'
;MGNVSFDVMNTRVTFKNVPIHSLSKFEFKDVPAACEEFKKIPGVDECIIIQTASRVEIFTVSNVEDEDSPDARRDEAKGLVLNQIKDTWVSLSSLEQIDIDHFDQTIEVYKGNDVYLHLLRLAAGLDSFVVGKREVYDEIVQSLEKAKQAGTSGKILNKLFDSVIRLATKMRTATGIEKDVVSLGDIAVKLVDEKAGLDAKKKVLLLGTGESAAQVAKTLNKKEIQYDVASRTIDRATGFSTVVGGNPVNFEDALAGLDKYDIVFVATTADYFIITHERIRLVMEEKKKGTLIMDVSEPRAVNEDITSLPGIKLLFRDQIAEIYDESVKARKGIVPAVEKIIDKELPVLSIRMQKLEN
;
A
#
# COMPACT_ATOMS: atom_id res chain seq x y z
N MET A 1 -30.03 -16.60 29.04
CA MET A 1 -29.26 -16.56 27.78
C MET A 1 -28.73 -15.14 27.71
N GLY A 2 -27.47 -14.93 28.09
CA GLY A 2 -26.85 -13.62 28.03
C GLY A 2 -26.80 -13.14 26.58
N ASN A 3 -27.07 -11.86 26.35
CA ASN A 3 -26.85 -11.26 25.04
C ASN A 3 -25.35 -11.25 24.79
N VAL A 4 -24.89 -11.87 23.70
CA VAL A 4 -23.48 -11.82 23.31
C VAL A 4 -23.30 -10.58 22.43
N SER A 5 -22.76 -9.51 23.00
CA SER A 5 -22.33 -8.33 22.23
C SER A 5 -20.90 -8.53 21.76
N PHE A 6 -20.59 -8.05 20.56
CA PHE A 6 -19.24 -8.13 20.00
C PHE A 6 -18.74 -6.73 19.63
N ASP A 7 -17.43 -6.50 19.78
CA ASP A 7 -16.75 -5.32 19.25
C ASP A 7 -15.89 -5.74 18.06
N VAL A 8 -15.97 -4.99 16.96
CA VAL A 8 -15.08 -5.16 15.81
C VAL A 8 -14.06 -4.05 15.85
N MET A 9 -12.79 -4.44 15.84
CA MET A 9 -11.66 -3.51 15.84
C MET A 9 -10.79 -3.71 14.61
N ASN A 10 -10.30 -2.59 14.05
CA ASN A 10 -9.29 -2.59 13.01
C ASN A 10 -8.06 -1.84 13.53
N THR A 11 -6.96 -2.57 13.71
CA THR A 11 -5.65 -2.01 14.09
C THR A 11 -4.77 -2.02 12.85
N ARG A 12 -4.21 -0.86 12.47
CA ARG A 12 -3.59 -0.70 11.15
C ARG A 12 -2.34 0.19 11.14
N VAL A 13 -1.47 -0.11 10.18
CA VAL A 13 -0.36 0.72 9.73
C VAL A 13 -0.41 0.77 8.21
N THR A 14 -0.31 1.97 7.62
CA THR A 14 -0.49 2.17 6.18
C THR A 14 0.50 3.17 5.60
N PHE A 15 0.63 3.21 4.28
CA PHE A 15 1.48 4.18 3.59
C PHE A 15 1.16 5.66 3.92
N LYS A 16 0.01 5.94 4.53
CA LYS A 16 -0.39 7.29 4.95
C LYS A 16 0.29 7.74 6.25
N ASN A 17 0.64 6.80 7.13
CA ASN A 17 1.21 7.10 8.44
C ASN A 17 2.66 6.60 8.57
N VAL A 18 3.09 5.65 7.73
CA VAL A 18 4.49 5.23 7.64
C VAL A 18 5.00 5.26 6.19
N PRO A 19 6.30 5.51 5.98
CA PRO A 19 6.90 5.37 4.65
C PRO A 19 6.77 3.95 4.10
N ILE A 20 6.57 3.80 2.77
CA ILE A 20 6.37 2.49 2.11
C ILE A 20 7.51 1.52 2.40
N HIS A 21 8.76 1.99 2.38
CA HIS A 21 9.92 1.15 2.67
C HIS A 21 9.97 0.63 4.11
N SER A 22 9.25 1.27 5.04
CA SER A 22 9.16 0.84 6.44
C SER A 22 8.02 -0.15 6.66
N LEU A 23 7.06 -0.28 5.73
CA LEU A 23 5.93 -1.21 5.87
C LEU A 23 6.38 -2.66 6.04
N SER A 24 7.47 -3.06 5.38
CA SER A 24 8.05 -4.41 5.52
C SER A 24 8.37 -4.80 6.96
N LYS A 25 8.69 -3.82 7.82
CA LYS A 25 8.97 -4.07 9.24
C LYS A 25 7.72 -4.49 10.01
N PHE A 26 6.54 -4.05 9.58
CA PHE A 26 5.24 -4.36 10.20
C PHE A 26 4.61 -5.64 9.65
N GLU A 27 5.14 -6.18 8.55
CA GLU A 27 4.59 -7.36 7.88
C GLU A 27 4.82 -8.65 8.69
N PHE A 28 3.87 -9.57 8.55
CA PHE A 28 3.95 -10.92 9.07
C PHE A 28 4.48 -11.86 7.99
N LYS A 29 5.43 -12.71 8.37
CA LYS A 29 6.00 -13.72 7.46
C LYS A 29 4.99 -14.82 7.09
N ASP A 30 4.19 -15.23 8.06
CA ASP A 30 3.12 -16.22 7.90
C ASP A 30 1.82 -15.63 8.44
N VAL A 31 0.97 -15.15 7.53
CA VAL A 31 -0.28 -14.47 7.87
C VAL A 31 -1.27 -15.40 8.58
N PRO A 32 -1.54 -16.63 8.11
CA PRO A 32 -2.34 -17.60 8.85
C PRO A 32 -1.84 -17.84 10.29
N ALA A 33 -0.53 -18.07 10.47
CA ALA A 33 0.03 -18.27 11.81
C ALA A 33 -0.12 -17.02 12.68
N ALA A 34 0.11 -15.82 12.12
CA ALA A 34 -0.08 -14.57 12.84
C ALA A 34 -1.54 -14.39 13.31
N CYS A 35 -2.52 -14.67 12.46
CA CYS A 35 -3.93 -14.64 12.86
C CYS A 35 -4.25 -15.58 14.03
N GLU A 36 -3.64 -16.77 14.07
CA GLU A 36 -3.82 -17.71 15.18
C GLU A 36 -3.18 -17.20 16.47
N GLU A 37 -2.02 -16.54 16.42
CA GLU A 37 -1.43 -15.88 17.59
C GLU A 37 -2.30 -14.73 18.11
N PHE A 38 -2.90 -13.91 17.24
CA PHE A 38 -3.84 -12.87 17.67
C PHE A 38 -5.10 -13.44 18.33
N LYS A 39 -5.58 -14.60 17.89
CA LYS A 39 -6.71 -15.30 18.53
C LYS A 39 -6.39 -15.89 19.91
N LYS A 40 -5.10 -15.97 20.30
CA LYS A 40 -4.73 -16.37 21.67
C LYS A 40 -4.90 -15.24 22.68
N ILE A 41 -5.11 -14.01 22.21
CA ILE A 41 -5.39 -12.87 23.08
C ILE A 41 -6.74 -13.11 23.76
N PRO A 42 -6.83 -13.06 25.10
CA PRO A 42 -8.07 -13.27 25.81
C PRO A 42 -9.18 -12.34 25.31
N GLY A 43 -10.31 -12.94 24.91
CA GLY A 43 -11.45 -12.21 24.35
C GLY A 43 -11.30 -11.82 22.88
N VAL A 44 -10.37 -12.39 22.10
CA VAL A 44 -10.34 -12.27 20.63
C VAL A 44 -10.77 -13.60 20.00
N ASP A 45 -11.92 -13.60 19.32
CA ASP A 45 -12.53 -14.82 18.77
C ASP A 45 -12.24 -15.01 17.28
N GLU A 46 -12.12 -13.91 16.55
CA GLU A 46 -11.92 -13.92 15.10
C GLU A 46 -10.81 -12.94 14.70
N CYS A 47 -10.00 -13.32 13.71
CA CYS A 47 -8.94 -12.49 13.16
C CYS A 47 -8.83 -12.63 11.63
N ILE A 48 -8.81 -11.51 10.93
CA ILE A 48 -8.43 -11.41 9.51
C ILE A 48 -7.34 -10.37 9.37
N ILE A 49 -6.25 -10.72 8.67
CA ILE A 49 -5.19 -9.78 8.33
C ILE A 49 -5.23 -9.46 6.83
N ILE A 50 -5.26 -8.17 6.50
CA ILE A 50 -5.01 -7.66 5.15
C ILE A 50 -3.60 -7.08 5.14
N GLN A 51 -2.70 -7.72 4.41
CA GLN A 51 -1.32 -7.28 4.24
C GLN A 51 -1.03 -7.13 2.76
N THR A 52 -0.61 -5.92 2.37
CA THR A 52 -0.43 -5.52 0.97
C THR A 52 0.74 -4.55 0.87
N ALA A 53 1.12 -4.22 -0.36
CA ALA A 53 2.19 -3.27 -0.61
C ALA A 53 1.97 -1.84 -0.05
N SER A 54 0.80 -1.55 0.51
CA SER A 54 0.45 -0.23 1.05
C SER A 54 -0.01 -0.26 2.50
N ARG A 55 -0.17 -1.44 3.12
CA ARG A 55 -0.83 -1.56 4.42
C ARG A 55 -0.60 -2.91 5.10
N VAL A 56 -0.68 -2.87 6.41
CA VAL A 56 -0.92 -4.04 7.27
C VAL A 56 -2.09 -3.67 8.18
N GLU A 57 -3.20 -4.40 8.05
CA GLU A 57 -4.43 -4.15 8.77
C GLU A 57 -4.95 -5.43 9.42
N ILE A 58 -5.19 -5.39 10.72
CA ILE A 58 -5.65 -6.51 11.53
C ILE A 58 -7.08 -6.21 11.94
N PHE A 59 -8.01 -7.08 11.53
CA PHE A 59 -9.41 -7.04 11.92
C PHE A 59 -9.65 -8.09 12.97
N THR A 60 -10.04 -7.68 14.17
CA THR A 60 -10.34 -8.58 15.28
C THR A 60 -11.79 -8.43 15.72
N VAL A 61 -12.35 -9.51 16.25
CA VAL A 61 -13.65 -9.51 16.95
C VAL A 61 -13.41 -9.90 18.38
N SER A 62 -13.94 -9.10 19.30
CA SER A 62 -13.92 -9.40 20.72
C SER A 62 -15.33 -9.56 21.26
N ASN A 63 -15.65 -10.73 21.83
CA ASN A 63 -16.88 -10.92 22.56
C ASN A 63 -16.81 -10.23 23.93
N VAL A 64 -17.85 -9.49 24.26
CA VAL A 64 -18.08 -8.95 25.60
C VAL A 64 -19.09 -9.88 26.26
N GLU A 65 -18.62 -10.79 27.11
CA GLU A 65 -19.52 -11.56 27.99
C GLU A 65 -19.99 -10.64 29.13
N ASP A 66 -21.31 -10.45 29.24
CA ASP A 66 -21.98 -9.59 30.23
C ASP A 66 -21.99 -10.17 31.66
N GLU A 67 -21.40 -11.35 31.91
CA GLU A 67 -21.43 -12.00 33.23
C GLU A 67 -20.01 -12.15 33.83
N ASP A 68 -19.80 -11.49 34.98
CA ASP A 68 -18.66 -11.58 35.91
C ASP A 68 -17.27 -11.03 35.46
N SER A 69 -17.24 -9.98 34.64
CA SER A 69 -16.05 -9.10 34.53
C SER A 69 -16.36 -7.69 35.04
N PRO A 70 -15.38 -6.99 35.67
CA PRO A 70 -15.57 -5.62 36.13
C PRO A 70 -15.84 -4.72 34.92
N ASP A 71 -17.12 -4.45 34.68
CA ASP A 71 -17.69 -3.50 33.72
C ASP A 71 -16.85 -3.27 32.44
N ALA A 72 -17.11 -4.08 31.41
CA ALA A 72 -16.50 -3.96 30.08
C ALA A 72 -16.79 -2.62 29.35
N ARG A 73 -17.56 -1.71 29.98
CA ARG A 73 -17.72 -0.31 29.55
C ARG A 73 -16.59 0.60 30.05
N ARG A 74 -15.66 0.10 30.89
CA ARG A 74 -14.46 0.85 31.26
C ARG A 74 -13.47 0.86 30.09
N ASP A 75 -12.99 2.05 29.76
CA ASP A 75 -11.90 2.27 28.79
C ASP A 75 -10.65 1.39 29.09
N GLU A 76 -10.50 0.95 30.33
CA GLU A 76 -9.43 0.08 30.85
C GLU A 76 -9.37 -1.30 30.16
N ALA A 77 -10.49 -2.01 29.99
CA ALA A 77 -10.51 -3.35 29.38
C ALA A 77 -10.24 -3.28 27.86
N LYS A 78 -10.78 -2.25 27.21
CA LYS A 78 -10.52 -1.99 25.79
C LYS A 78 -9.09 -1.53 25.53
N GLY A 79 -8.47 -0.84 26.49
CA GLY A 79 -7.05 -0.53 26.47
C GLY A 79 -6.16 -1.77 26.60
N LEU A 80 -6.56 -2.74 27.43
CA LEU A 80 -5.82 -3.98 27.64
C LEU A 80 -5.71 -4.83 26.37
N VAL A 81 -6.83 -5.07 25.67
CA VAL A 81 -6.84 -5.84 24.41
C VAL A 81 -6.01 -5.17 23.33
N LEU A 82 -6.10 -3.83 23.21
CA LEU A 82 -5.29 -3.08 22.25
C LEU A 82 -3.78 -3.21 22.57
N ASN A 83 -3.40 -3.14 23.84
CA ASN A 83 -2.00 -3.31 24.24
C ASN A 83 -1.50 -4.73 23.94
N GLN A 84 -2.32 -5.75 24.21
CA GLN A 84 -1.98 -7.13 23.86
C GLN A 84 -1.82 -7.32 22.35
N ILE A 85 -2.69 -6.69 21.54
CA ILE A 85 -2.54 -6.71 20.08
C ILE A 85 -1.22 -6.04 19.66
N LYS A 86 -0.84 -4.92 20.28
CA LYS A 86 0.45 -4.28 19.99
C LYS A 86 1.62 -5.19 20.37
N ASP A 87 1.60 -5.79 21.55
CA ASP A 87 2.66 -6.69 22.02
C ASP A 87 2.79 -7.91 21.10
N THR A 88 1.66 -8.53 20.71
CA THR A 88 1.63 -9.62 19.75
C THR A 88 2.16 -9.17 18.39
N TRP A 89 1.75 -8.01 17.88
CA TRP A 89 2.25 -7.48 16.61
C TRP A 89 3.77 -7.30 16.65
N VAL A 90 4.28 -6.64 17.70
CA VAL A 90 5.72 -6.45 17.89
C VAL A 90 6.46 -7.79 17.90
N SER A 91 5.92 -8.80 18.59
CA SER A 91 6.55 -10.12 18.68
C SER A 91 6.60 -10.92 17.37
N LEU A 92 5.69 -10.62 16.43
CA LEU A 92 5.54 -11.36 15.17
C LEU A 92 6.10 -10.63 13.95
N SER A 93 6.51 -9.37 14.13
CA SER A 93 7.01 -8.50 13.08
C SER A 93 8.52 -8.27 13.22
N SER A 94 9.10 -7.48 12.32
CA SER A 94 10.54 -7.16 12.34
C SER A 94 10.78 -5.72 12.82
N LEU A 95 9.95 -5.25 13.75
CA LEU A 95 10.06 -3.91 14.33
C LEU A 95 11.31 -3.81 15.21
N GLU A 96 12.05 -2.72 15.04
CA GLU A 96 13.21 -2.38 15.87
C GLU A 96 12.76 -1.55 17.07
N GLN A 97 13.62 -1.38 18.07
CA GLN A 97 13.30 -0.60 19.27
C GLN A 97 12.80 0.81 18.93
N ILE A 98 13.41 1.47 17.94
CA ILE A 98 12.97 2.79 17.49
C ILE A 98 11.55 2.79 16.91
N ASP A 99 11.15 1.72 16.23
CA ASP A 99 9.80 1.60 15.68
C ASP A 99 8.79 1.36 16.81
N ILE A 100 9.16 0.54 17.80
CA ILE A 100 8.35 0.25 18.99
C ILE A 100 8.13 1.53 19.82
N ASP A 101 9.18 2.33 20.04
CA ASP A 101 9.12 3.56 20.81
C ASP A 101 8.15 4.60 20.19
N HIS A 102 7.93 4.53 18.87
CA HIS A 102 7.02 5.40 18.13
C HIS A 102 5.74 4.69 17.68
N PHE A 103 5.49 3.46 18.15
CA PHE A 103 4.39 2.64 17.62
C PHE A 103 3.02 3.31 17.86
N ASP A 104 2.85 3.95 19.01
CA ASP A 104 1.63 4.71 19.35
C ASP A 104 1.35 5.89 18.41
N GLN A 105 2.38 6.44 17.76
CA GLN A 105 2.25 7.56 16.82
C GLN A 105 1.98 7.08 15.39
N THR A 106 2.23 5.80 15.10
CA THR A 106 2.12 5.21 13.76
C THR A 106 0.90 4.30 13.62
N ILE A 107 0.40 3.72 14.72
CA ILE A 107 -0.74 2.81 14.70
C ILE A 107 -2.06 3.58 14.74
N GLU A 108 -2.98 3.24 13.84
CA GLU A 108 -4.36 3.74 13.88
C GLU A 108 -5.29 2.62 14.33
N VAL A 109 -6.35 2.98 15.05
CA VAL A 109 -7.34 2.03 15.56
C VAL A 109 -8.74 2.54 15.26
N TYR A 110 -9.52 1.74 14.55
CA TYR A 110 -10.95 1.99 14.33
C TYR A 110 -11.79 0.97 15.08
N LYS A 111 -12.98 1.39 15.54
CA LYS A 111 -13.93 0.54 16.29
C LYS A 111 -15.34 0.70 15.74
N GLY A 112 -16.15 -0.35 15.86
CA GLY A 112 -17.56 -0.34 15.46
C GLY A 112 -17.79 0.17 14.03
N ASN A 113 -18.63 1.19 13.89
CA ASN A 113 -19.02 1.73 12.57
C ASN A 113 -17.84 2.30 11.77
N ASP A 114 -16.78 2.78 12.42
CA ASP A 114 -15.60 3.30 11.73
C ASP A 114 -14.86 2.19 10.98
N VAL A 115 -14.88 0.96 11.52
CA VAL A 115 -14.34 -0.21 10.82
C VAL A 115 -15.15 -0.51 9.57
N TYR A 116 -16.48 -0.43 9.65
CA TYR A 116 -17.37 -0.70 8.52
C TYR A 116 -17.22 0.34 7.43
N LEU A 117 -17.17 1.62 7.82
CA LEU A 117 -16.93 2.73 6.91
C LEU A 117 -15.57 2.58 6.22
N HIS A 118 -14.52 2.33 6.99
CA HIS A 118 -13.18 2.11 6.44
C HIS A 118 -13.17 0.95 5.44
N LEU A 119 -13.67 -0.22 5.82
CA LEU A 119 -13.66 -1.40 4.95
C LEU A 119 -14.48 -1.18 3.67
N LEU A 120 -15.61 -0.46 3.74
CA LEU A 120 -16.39 -0.06 2.56
C LEU A 120 -15.59 0.87 1.63
N ARG A 121 -14.94 1.90 2.18
CA ARG A 121 -14.08 2.82 1.41
C ARG A 121 -12.90 2.08 0.77
N LEU A 122 -12.29 1.17 1.53
CA LEU A 122 -11.17 0.36 1.10
C LEU A 122 -11.55 -0.55 -0.07
N ALA A 123 -12.61 -1.35 0.09
CA ALA A 123 -13.09 -2.26 -0.94
C ALA A 123 -13.65 -1.54 -2.17
N ALA A 124 -14.20 -0.33 -2.00
CA ALA A 124 -14.57 0.53 -3.13
C ALA A 124 -13.35 1.03 -3.91
N GLY A 125 -12.15 1.00 -3.33
CA GLY A 125 -10.91 1.51 -3.92
C GLY A 125 -10.66 3.00 -3.67
N LEU A 126 -11.36 3.60 -2.69
CA LEU A 126 -11.14 5.01 -2.30
C LEU A 126 -9.88 5.18 -1.46
N ASP A 127 -9.51 4.17 -0.67
CA ASP A 127 -8.33 4.18 0.19
C ASP A 127 -7.17 3.40 -0.45
N SER A 128 -6.65 3.87 -1.59
CA SER A 128 -5.58 3.23 -2.37
C SER A 128 -4.61 4.28 -2.93
N PHE A 129 -3.35 3.88 -3.21
CA PHE A 129 -2.37 4.73 -3.93
C PHE A 129 -2.92 5.36 -5.20
N VAL A 130 -3.79 4.61 -5.89
CA VAL A 130 -4.47 5.04 -7.09
C VAL A 130 -5.95 4.73 -6.88
N VAL A 131 -6.74 5.77 -6.69
CA VAL A 131 -8.18 5.63 -6.44
C VAL A 131 -8.82 4.83 -7.58
N GLY A 132 -9.63 3.83 -7.22
CA GLY A 132 -10.38 2.96 -8.14
C GLY A 132 -9.65 1.72 -8.65
N LYS A 133 -8.35 1.58 -8.37
CA LYS A 133 -7.62 0.34 -8.68
C LYS A 133 -8.27 -0.86 -8.00
N ARG A 134 -8.29 -2.00 -8.69
CA ARG A 134 -9.02 -3.21 -8.27
C ARG A 134 -8.19 -4.08 -7.32
N GLU A 135 -6.88 -3.92 -7.34
CA GLU A 135 -5.91 -4.73 -6.61
C GLU A 135 -6.29 -4.90 -5.13
N VAL A 136 -6.64 -3.80 -4.44
CA VAL A 136 -7.02 -3.85 -3.02
C VAL A 136 -8.33 -4.59 -2.78
N TYR A 137 -9.29 -4.52 -3.72
CA TYR A 137 -10.52 -5.31 -3.63
C TYR A 137 -10.20 -6.81 -3.75
N ASP A 138 -9.35 -7.20 -4.69
CA ASP A 138 -8.96 -8.60 -4.87
C ASP A 138 -8.15 -9.11 -3.67
N GLU A 139 -7.30 -8.27 -3.05
CA GLU A 139 -6.57 -8.56 -1.81
C GLU A 139 -7.51 -8.81 -0.62
N ILE A 140 -8.59 -8.03 -0.47
CA ILE A 140 -9.63 -8.24 0.56
C ILE A 140 -10.30 -9.61 0.39
N VAL A 141 -10.68 -9.95 -0.85
CA VAL A 141 -11.32 -11.24 -1.16
C VAL A 141 -10.37 -12.40 -0.79
N GLN A 142 -9.10 -12.30 -1.18
CA GLN A 142 -8.10 -13.33 -0.88
C GLN A 142 -7.82 -13.45 0.62
N SER A 143 -7.74 -12.33 1.36
CA SER A 143 -7.55 -12.35 2.81
C SER A 143 -8.71 -13.04 3.53
N LEU A 144 -9.95 -12.80 3.09
CA LEU A 144 -11.11 -13.49 3.64
C LEU A 144 -11.06 -14.99 3.35
N GLU A 145 -10.74 -15.39 2.11
CA GLU A 145 -10.63 -16.80 1.74
C GLU A 145 -9.55 -17.53 2.55
N LYS A 146 -8.36 -16.92 2.70
CA LYS A 146 -7.27 -17.47 3.52
C LYS A 146 -7.69 -17.61 4.98
N ALA A 147 -8.37 -16.62 5.54
CA ALA A 147 -8.83 -16.68 6.94
C ALA A 147 -9.92 -17.74 7.15
N LYS A 148 -10.83 -17.91 6.19
CA LYS A 148 -11.84 -19.00 6.20
C LYS A 148 -11.17 -20.37 6.14
N GLN A 149 -10.14 -20.55 5.30
CA GLN A 149 -9.39 -21.79 5.18
C GLN A 149 -8.58 -22.11 6.44
N ALA A 150 -7.98 -21.10 7.07
CA ALA A 150 -7.21 -21.23 8.30
C ALA A 150 -8.07 -21.39 9.56
N GLY A 151 -9.38 -21.14 9.49
CA GLY A 151 -10.27 -21.15 10.66
C GLY A 151 -10.05 -19.96 11.61
N THR A 152 -9.42 -18.89 11.11
CA THR A 152 -9.11 -17.68 11.89
C THR A 152 -10.26 -16.68 11.87
N SER A 153 -11.08 -16.68 10.81
CA SER A 153 -12.33 -15.91 10.75
C SER A 153 -13.55 -16.74 11.17
N GLY A 154 -14.57 -16.12 11.76
CA GLY A 154 -15.81 -16.77 12.19
C GLY A 154 -17.07 -16.09 11.64
N LYS A 155 -18.19 -16.24 12.35
CA LYS A 155 -19.52 -15.75 11.90
C LYS A 155 -19.50 -14.25 11.62
N ILE A 156 -18.82 -13.46 12.45
CA ILE A 156 -18.90 -12.00 12.45
C ILE A 156 -18.07 -11.41 11.30
N LEU A 157 -16.77 -11.69 11.23
CA LEU A 157 -15.89 -11.18 10.18
C LEU A 157 -16.28 -11.75 8.81
N ASN A 158 -16.69 -13.02 8.73
CA ASN A 158 -17.19 -13.56 7.46
C ASN A 158 -18.39 -12.77 6.96
N LYS A 159 -19.37 -12.50 7.83
CA LYS A 159 -20.56 -11.74 7.45
C LYS A 159 -20.26 -10.30 7.06
N LEU A 160 -19.34 -9.65 7.78
CA LEU A 160 -18.89 -8.29 7.49
C LEU A 160 -18.21 -8.23 6.12
N PHE A 161 -17.16 -9.03 5.91
CA PHE A 161 -16.40 -9.00 4.66
C PHE A 161 -17.25 -9.43 3.46
N ASP A 162 -18.04 -10.50 3.56
CA ASP A 162 -18.94 -10.91 2.47
C ASP A 162 -19.98 -9.82 2.15
N SER A 163 -20.43 -9.05 3.15
CA SER A 163 -21.33 -7.91 2.94
C SER A 163 -20.63 -6.74 2.26
N VAL A 164 -19.42 -6.41 2.70
CA VAL A 164 -18.63 -5.33 2.10
C VAL A 164 -18.23 -5.67 0.66
N ILE A 165 -17.75 -6.88 0.38
CA ILE A 165 -17.38 -7.34 -0.97
C ILE A 165 -18.57 -7.17 -1.94
N ARG A 166 -19.77 -7.59 -1.53
CA ARG A 166 -21.00 -7.42 -2.33
C ARG A 166 -21.35 -5.94 -2.55
N LEU A 167 -21.30 -5.12 -1.49
CA LEU A 167 -21.60 -3.70 -1.58
C LEU A 167 -20.57 -2.95 -2.45
N ALA A 168 -19.29 -3.26 -2.27
CA ALA A 168 -18.19 -2.72 -3.07
C ALA A 168 -18.34 -3.10 -4.54
N THR A 169 -18.67 -4.35 -4.87
CA THR A 169 -18.98 -4.77 -6.24
C THR A 169 -20.06 -3.87 -6.85
N LYS A 170 -21.19 -3.69 -6.14
CA LYS A 170 -22.30 -2.82 -6.59
C LYS A 170 -21.85 -1.36 -6.76
N MET A 171 -21.08 -0.81 -5.81
CA MET A 171 -20.55 0.55 -5.89
C MET A 171 -19.62 0.73 -7.09
N ARG A 172 -18.71 -0.23 -7.32
CA ARG A 172 -17.76 -0.20 -8.44
C ARG A 172 -18.48 -0.26 -9.78
N THR A 173 -19.46 -1.16 -9.92
CA THR A 173 -20.28 -1.26 -11.14
C THR A 173 -21.12 0.00 -11.38
N ALA A 174 -21.78 0.53 -10.34
CA ALA A 174 -22.70 1.65 -10.47
C ALA A 174 -21.99 2.98 -10.80
N THR A 175 -20.79 3.19 -10.25
CA THR A 175 -20.04 4.44 -10.43
C THR A 175 -19.01 4.37 -11.54
N GLY A 176 -18.63 3.16 -11.97
CA GLY A 176 -17.53 2.96 -12.90
C GLY A 176 -16.19 3.43 -12.32
N ILE A 177 -15.99 3.41 -11.00
CA ILE A 177 -14.75 3.89 -10.37
C ILE A 177 -13.49 3.21 -10.92
N GLU A 178 -13.62 2.00 -11.42
CA GLU A 178 -12.53 1.21 -12.00
C GLU A 178 -12.26 1.48 -13.48
N LYS A 179 -13.14 2.24 -14.16
CA LYS A 179 -12.97 2.59 -15.57
C LYS A 179 -11.90 3.66 -15.74
N ASP A 180 -11.07 3.48 -16.75
CA ASP A 180 -10.03 4.44 -17.17
C ASP A 180 -9.09 4.85 -16.03
N VAL A 181 -8.86 3.93 -15.08
CA VAL A 181 -7.90 4.10 -13.99
C VAL A 181 -6.50 3.96 -14.54
N VAL A 182 -5.78 5.06 -14.63
CA VAL A 182 -4.37 5.07 -15.03
C VAL A 182 -3.54 5.68 -13.89
N SER A 183 -2.44 5.01 -13.53
CA SER A 183 -1.49 5.55 -12.54
C SER A 183 -0.31 6.28 -13.20
N LEU A 184 0.43 7.06 -12.40
CA LEU A 184 1.64 7.72 -12.87
C LEU A 184 2.64 6.70 -13.44
N GLY A 185 2.79 5.56 -12.76
CA GLY A 185 3.63 4.45 -13.21
C GLY A 185 3.17 3.86 -14.54
N ASP A 186 1.86 3.72 -14.76
CA ASP A 186 1.31 3.19 -16.00
C ASP A 186 1.65 4.09 -17.21
N ILE A 187 1.52 5.41 -17.05
CA ILE A 187 1.85 6.37 -18.12
C ILE A 187 3.37 6.48 -18.31
N ALA A 188 4.14 6.58 -17.22
CA ALA A 188 5.59 6.70 -17.28
C ALA A 188 6.23 5.49 -17.97
N VAL A 189 5.86 4.27 -17.56
CA VAL A 189 6.38 3.04 -18.16
C VAL A 189 5.95 2.91 -19.62
N LYS A 190 4.71 3.27 -19.95
CA LYS A 190 4.24 3.29 -21.34
C LYS A 190 5.05 4.26 -22.21
N LEU A 191 5.27 5.49 -21.74
CA LEU A 191 6.04 6.50 -22.48
C LEU A 191 7.50 6.05 -22.69
N VAL A 192 8.11 5.45 -21.67
CA VAL A 192 9.46 4.87 -21.80
C VAL A 192 9.50 3.75 -22.83
N ASP A 193 8.53 2.84 -22.80
CA ASP A 193 8.40 1.73 -23.76
C ASP A 193 8.27 2.25 -25.20
N GLU A 194 7.42 3.25 -25.44
CA GLU A 194 7.26 3.90 -26.75
C GLU A 194 8.53 4.61 -27.25
N LYS A 195 9.32 5.20 -26.35
CA LYS A 195 10.47 6.04 -26.71
C LYS A 195 11.80 5.29 -26.78
N ALA A 196 11.95 4.17 -26.07
CA ALA A 196 13.22 3.44 -25.95
C ALA A 196 13.08 1.92 -26.09
N GLY A 197 11.86 1.39 -26.13
CA GLY A 197 11.55 -0.03 -26.02
C GLY A 197 11.84 -0.56 -24.62
N LEU A 198 10.86 -1.24 -24.02
CA LEU A 198 11.01 -1.89 -22.73
C LEU A 198 10.80 -3.41 -22.86
N ASP A 199 11.89 -4.16 -22.80
CA ASP A 199 11.88 -5.62 -22.84
C ASP A 199 12.77 -6.22 -21.73
N ALA A 200 12.71 -7.53 -21.54
CA ALA A 200 13.45 -8.23 -20.50
C ALA A 200 14.99 -8.15 -20.63
N LYS A 201 15.53 -7.65 -21.76
CA LYS A 201 16.98 -7.47 -21.97
C LYS A 201 17.46 -6.10 -21.50
N LYS A 202 16.55 -5.14 -21.31
CA LYS A 202 16.87 -3.79 -20.83
C LYS A 202 17.27 -3.84 -19.36
N LYS A 203 18.35 -3.14 -19.03
CA LYS A 203 18.71 -2.90 -17.64
C LYS A 203 18.00 -1.65 -17.14
N VAL A 204 17.11 -1.83 -16.16
CA VAL A 204 16.27 -0.77 -15.60
C VAL A 204 16.72 -0.45 -14.18
N LEU A 205 16.85 0.84 -13.87
CA LEU A 205 17.09 1.34 -12.52
C LEU A 205 15.89 2.18 -12.08
N LEU A 206 15.43 1.97 -10.85
CA LEU A 206 14.44 2.79 -10.17
C LEU A 206 15.10 3.49 -8.97
N LEU A 207 15.28 4.80 -9.07
CA LEU A 207 15.79 5.64 -7.99
C LEU A 207 14.62 6.21 -7.18
N GLY A 208 14.45 5.72 -5.96
CA GLY A 208 13.41 6.19 -5.04
C GLY A 208 12.55 5.05 -4.49
N THR A 209 11.94 5.31 -3.34
CA THR A 209 11.16 4.31 -2.58
C THR A 209 9.84 4.87 -2.05
N GLY A 210 9.35 5.94 -2.69
CA GLY A 210 8.08 6.60 -2.39
C GLY A 210 6.91 6.09 -3.22
N GLU A 211 5.80 6.82 -3.18
CA GLU A 211 4.54 6.44 -3.82
C GLU A 211 4.66 6.35 -5.36
N SER A 212 5.26 7.36 -5.98
CA SER A 212 5.56 7.37 -7.43
C SER A 212 6.45 6.19 -7.84
N ALA A 213 7.45 5.87 -7.02
CA ALA A 213 8.33 4.74 -7.26
C ALA A 213 7.55 3.42 -7.18
N ALA A 214 6.69 3.26 -6.16
CA ALA A 214 5.84 2.07 -6.00
C ALA A 214 4.89 1.89 -7.19
N GLN A 215 4.35 2.98 -7.76
CA GLN A 215 3.51 2.90 -8.96
C GLN A 215 4.30 2.42 -10.18
N VAL A 216 5.52 2.94 -10.40
CA VAL A 216 6.41 2.47 -11.47
C VAL A 216 6.77 0.99 -11.28
N ALA A 217 7.23 0.62 -10.08
CA ALA A 217 7.60 -0.75 -9.72
C ALA A 217 6.46 -1.74 -9.98
N LYS A 218 5.23 -1.41 -9.57
CA LYS A 218 4.05 -2.24 -9.83
C LYS A 218 3.80 -2.46 -11.32
N THR A 219 3.96 -1.42 -12.16
CA THR A 219 3.78 -1.56 -13.61
C THR A 219 4.93 -2.37 -14.24
N LEU A 220 6.16 -2.22 -13.77
CA LEU A 220 7.30 -3.05 -14.20
C LEU A 220 7.08 -4.53 -13.87
N ASN A 221 6.63 -4.85 -12.65
CA ASN A 221 6.31 -6.21 -12.24
C ASN A 221 5.21 -6.85 -13.10
N LYS A 222 4.14 -6.09 -13.42
CA LYS A 222 3.06 -6.56 -14.30
C LYS A 222 3.55 -6.88 -15.71
N LYS A 223 4.59 -6.20 -16.17
CA LYS A 223 5.27 -6.47 -17.46
C LYS A 223 6.42 -7.48 -17.33
N GLU A 224 6.63 -8.05 -16.14
CA GLU A 224 7.71 -8.99 -15.83
C GLU A 224 9.13 -8.45 -16.12
N ILE A 225 9.30 -7.13 -16.05
CA ILE A 225 10.59 -6.46 -16.24
C ILE A 225 11.36 -6.48 -14.93
N GLN A 226 12.60 -6.98 -14.99
CA GLN A 226 13.53 -6.92 -13.86
C GLN A 226 14.14 -5.52 -13.76
N TYR A 227 14.31 -5.03 -12.54
CA TYR A 227 14.90 -3.72 -12.28
C TYR A 227 15.67 -3.72 -10.97
N ASP A 228 16.69 -2.88 -10.91
CA ASP A 228 17.38 -2.53 -9.67
C ASP A 228 16.67 -1.35 -9.00
N VAL A 229 16.65 -1.33 -7.67
CA VAL A 229 16.10 -0.25 -6.85
C VAL A 229 17.22 0.35 -6.02
N ALA A 230 17.36 1.67 -6.06
CA ALA A 230 18.28 2.38 -5.17
C ALA A 230 17.57 3.51 -4.41
N SER A 231 18.02 3.72 -3.18
CA SER A 231 17.56 4.79 -2.30
C SER A 231 18.75 5.31 -1.51
N ARG A 232 18.62 6.47 -0.87
CA ARG A 232 19.72 7.12 -0.12
C ARG A 232 20.43 6.16 0.84
N THR A 233 19.71 5.20 1.42
CA THR A 233 20.28 4.10 2.19
C THR A 233 19.87 2.76 1.60
N ILE A 234 20.75 1.76 1.70
CA ILE A 234 20.45 0.41 1.22
C ILE A 234 19.24 -0.18 1.95
N ASP A 235 19.09 0.06 3.25
CA ASP A 235 17.96 -0.46 4.03
C ASP A 235 16.60 0.01 3.49
N ARG A 236 16.53 1.26 3.00
CA ARG A 236 15.32 1.78 2.35
C ARG A 236 15.03 1.07 1.04
N ALA A 237 16.04 0.80 0.24
CA ALA A 237 15.88 0.05 -1.01
C ALA A 237 15.46 -1.39 -0.71
N THR A 238 16.09 -2.05 0.25
CA THR A 238 15.74 -3.41 0.69
C THR A 238 14.31 -3.48 1.20
N GLY A 239 13.91 -2.58 2.12
CA GLY A 239 12.55 -2.56 2.67
C GLY A 239 11.49 -2.30 1.61
N PHE A 240 11.76 -1.40 0.66
CA PHE A 240 10.89 -1.21 -0.49
C PHE A 240 10.81 -2.46 -1.37
N SER A 241 11.94 -3.10 -1.67
CA SER A 241 12.00 -4.30 -2.49
C SER A 241 11.31 -5.51 -1.87
N THR A 242 11.28 -5.62 -0.54
CA THR A 242 10.48 -6.64 0.15
C THR A 242 8.99 -6.50 -0.15
N VAL A 243 8.51 -5.25 -0.20
CA VAL A 243 7.08 -4.93 -0.32
C VAL A 243 6.61 -4.88 -1.76
N VAL A 244 7.44 -4.34 -2.67
CA VAL A 244 7.05 -4.10 -4.07
C VAL A 244 7.92 -4.82 -5.11
N GLY A 245 8.96 -5.55 -4.71
CA GLY A 245 9.88 -6.23 -5.63
C GLY A 245 11.04 -5.37 -6.15
N GLY A 246 11.76 -5.91 -7.13
CA GLY A 246 13.01 -5.34 -7.64
C GLY A 246 14.23 -5.73 -6.80
N ASN A 247 15.42 -5.56 -7.37
CA ASN A 247 16.68 -5.92 -6.73
C ASN A 247 17.31 -4.70 -6.02
N PRO A 248 17.45 -4.69 -4.69
CA PRO A 248 18.03 -3.54 -3.99
C PRO A 248 19.53 -3.42 -4.26
N VAL A 249 19.99 -2.23 -4.63
CA VAL A 249 21.40 -1.92 -4.88
C VAL A 249 21.84 -0.68 -4.09
N ASN A 250 23.15 -0.60 -3.80
CA ASN A 250 23.70 0.59 -3.16
C ASN A 250 23.57 1.79 -4.10
N PHE A 251 23.15 2.93 -3.56
CA PHE A 251 22.90 4.14 -4.33
C PHE A 251 24.13 4.74 -4.99
N GLU A 252 25.26 4.79 -4.28
CA GLU A 252 26.50 5.31 -4.87
C GLU A 252 27.03 4.35 -5.93
N ASP A 253 26.90 3.04 -5.74
CA ASP A 253 27.28 2.04 -6.74
C ASP A 253 26.40 2.11 -8.00
N ALA A 254 25.09 2.31 -7.82
CA ALA A 254 24.14 2.47 -8.92
C ALA A 254 24.47 3.73 -9.75
N LEU A 255 24.85 4.83 -9.10
CA LEU A 255 25.27 6.05 -9.78
C LEU A 255 26.65 5.93 -10.43
N ALA A 256 27.60 5.27 -9.76
CA ALA A 256 28.93 5.00 -10.30
C ALA A 256 28.91 3.99 -11.46
N GLY A 257 27.85 3.18 -11.57
CA GLY A 257 27.60 2.25 -12.67
C GLY A 257 26.41 2.63 -13.54
N LEU A 258 26.06 3.92 -13.61
CA LEU A 258 24.86 4.39 -14.32
C LEU A 258 24.87 4.01 -15.83
N ASP A 259 26.07 3.88 -16.42
CA ASP A 259 26.29 3.45 -17.80
C ASP A 259 25.76 2.03 -18.08
N LYS A 260 25.58 1.20 -17.04
CA LYS A 260 25.03 -0.14 -17.20
C LYS A 260 23.53 -0.13 -17.46
N TYR A 261 22.83 0.95 -17.13
CA TYR A 261 21.37 1.04 -17.25
C TYR A 261 20.96 1.67 -18.57
N ASP A 262 19.98 1.05 -19.24
CA ASP A 262 19.38 1.57 -20.47
C ASP A 262 18.23 2.54 -20.15
N ILE A 263 17.57 2.32 -19.01
CA ILE A 263 16.41 3.08 -18.55
C ILE A 263 16.58 3.37 -17.07
N VAL A 264 16.38 4.63 -16.69
CA VAL A 264 16.42 5.08 -15.29
C VAL A 264 15.14 5.82 -14.98
N PHE A 265 14.34 5.30 -14.05
CA PHE A 265 13.23 6.03 -13.45
C PHE A 265 13.71 6.75 -12.20
N VAL A 266 13.41 8.03 -12.06
CA VAL A 266 13.72 8.82 -10.87
C VAL A 266 12.41 9.26 -10.24
N ALA A 267 12.16 8.84 -9.01
CA ALA A 267 10.89 8.97 -8.32
C ALA A 267 11.13 9.24 -6.83
N THR A 268 11.65 10.42 -6.52
CA THR A 268 12.05 10.83 -5.16
C THR A 268 11.30 12.09 -4.72
N THR A 269 11.44 12.44 -3.44
CA THR A 269 10.98 13.70 -2.85
C THR A 269 12.15 14.57 -2.40
N ALA A 270 13.36 14.30 -2.91
CA ALA A 270 14.55 15.11 -2.63
C ALA A 270 14.35 16.53 -3.17
N ASP A 271 14.76 17.52 -2.39
CA ASP A 271 14.73 18.95 -2.70
C ASP A 271 16.00 19.44 -3.43
N TYR A 272 16.82 18.50 -3.92
CA TYR A 272 18.04 18.76 -4.66
C TYR A 272 18.19 17.77 -5.83
N PHE A 273 18.99 18.15 -6.82
CA PHE A 273 19.30 17.28 -7.94
C PHE A 273 20.19 16.10 -7.51
N ILE A 274 19.63 14.90 -7.60
CA ILE A 274 20.32 13.63 -7.34
C ILE A 274 21.27 13.30 -8.50
N ILE A 275 20.79 13.49 -9.73
CA ILE A 275 21.56 13.28 -10.96
C ILE A 275 21.93 14.66 -11.52
N THR A 276 23.22 14.94 -11.57
CA THR A 276 23.79 16.16 -12.16
C THR A 276 24.85 15.80 -13.20
N HIS A 277 25.12 16.74 -14.11
CA HIS A 277 26.13 16.55 -15.16
C HIS A 277 27.49 16.18 -14.55
N GLU A 278 27.94 16.91 -13.53
CA GLU A 278 29.22 16.66 -12.86
C GLU A 278 29.31 15.25 -12.27
N ARG A 279 28.20 14.75 -11.71
CA ARG A 279 28.17 13.45 -11.03
C ARG A 279 28.23 12.28 -12.01
N ILE A 280 27.65 12.42 -13.20
CA ILE A 280 27.52 11.30 -14.14
C ILE A 280 28.43 11.41 -15.38
N ARG A 281 29.06 12.56 -15.65
CA ARG A 281 29.83 12.76 -16.90
C ARG A 281 30.87 11.66 -17.14
N LEU A 282 31.65 11.30 -16.12
CA LEU A 282 32.75 10.35 -16.26
C LEU A 282 32.25 8.93 -16.51
N VAL A 283 31.19 8.51 -15.81
CA VAL A 283 30.62 7.17 -16.02
C VAL A 283 29.93 7.08 -17.37
N MET A 284 29.28 8.15 -17.83
CA MET A 284 28.56 8.15 -19.11
C MET A 284 29.48 8.20 -20.33
N GLU A 285 30.77 8.58 -20.20
CA GLU A 285 31.74 8.48 -21.31
C GLU A 285 31.94 7.04 -21.79
N GLU A 286 31.82 6.05 -20.89
CA GLU A 286 31.93 4.62 -21.21
C GLU A 286 30.66 4.07 -21.87
N LYS A 287 29.56 4.84 -21.86
CA LYS A 287 28.27 4.38 -22.37
C LYS A 287 28.27 4.37 -23.91
N LYS A 288 28.14 3.16 -24.47
CA LYS A 288 28.04 2.94 -25.92
C LYS A 288 26.61 3.02 -26.50
N LYS A 289 25.59 2.85 -25.66
CA LYS A 289 24.16 2.85 -26.05
C LYS A 289 23.43 4.01 -25.39
N GLY A 290 22.35 4.54 -25.98
CA GLY A 290 21.60 5.60 -25.31
C GLY A 290 20.98 5.14 -23.97
N THR A 291 20.85 6.06 -23.02
CA THR A 291 20.12 5.88 -21.76
C THR A 291 18.93 6.84 -21.73
N LEU A 292 17.74 6.31 -21.47
CA LEU A 292 16.56 7.13 -21.22
C LEU A 292 16.37 7.32 -19.71
N ILE A 293 16.30 8.56 -19.27
CA ILE A 293 16.01 8.92 -17.88
C ILE A 293 14.62 9.54 -17.84
N MET A 294 13.73 8.98 -17.02
CA MET A 294 12.38 9.48 -16.79
C MET A 294 12.27 9.96 -15.33
N ASP A 295 12.26 11.27 -15.13
CA ASP A 295 12.09 11.88 -13.82
C ASP A 295 10.61 12.20 -13.55
N VAL A 296 10.01 11.43 -12.64
CA VAL A 296 8.64 11.60 -12.14
C VAL A 296 8.60 12.22 -10.75
N SER A 297 9.71 12.81 -10.29
CA SER A 297 9.86 13.43 -8.97
C SER A 297 9.18 14.80 -8.90
N GLU A 298 8.82 15.20 -7.68
CA GLU A 298 8.32 16.53 -7.36
C GLU A 298 8.91 16.98 -6.01
N PRO A 299 9.85 17.95 -5.98
CA PRO A 299 10.43 18.67 -7.13
C PRO A 299 11.32 17.78 -8.01
N ARG A 300 11.71 18.29 -9.20
CA ARG A 300 12.60 17.57 -10.13
C ARG A 300 13.92 17.20 -9.43
N ALA A 301 14.35 15.95 -9.64
CA ALA A 301 15.55 15.39 -9.02
C ALA A 301 16.70 15.19 -10.02
N VAL A 302 16.46 15.48 -11.31
CA VAL A 302 17.47 15.42 -12.36
C VAL A 302 17.72 16.82 -12.92
N ASN A 303 18.98 17.27 -12.91
CA ASN A 303 19.36 18.52 -13.57
C ASN A 303 19.32 18.32 -15.09
N GLU A 304 18.65 19.23 -15.81
CA GLU A 304 18.51 19.22 -17.27
C GLU A 304 19.84 19.32 -18.03
N ASP A 305 20.88 19.89 -17.42
CA ASP A 305 22.23 20.01 -18.00
C ASP A 305 22.84 18.66 -18.41
N ILE A 306 22.34 17.53 -17.88
CA ILE A 306 22.81 16.20 -18.30
C ILE A 306 22.51 15.89 -19.77
N THR A 307 21.57 16.61 -20.39
CA THR A 307 21.21 16.42 -21.81
C THR A 307 22.33 16.82 -22.77
N SER A 308 23.34 17.55 -22.31
CA SER A 308 24.55 17.81 -23.09
C SER A 308 25.44 16.58 -23.26
N LEU A 309 25.25 15.54 -22.44
CA LEU A 309 26.00 14.28 -22.56
C LEU A 309 25.45 13.44 -23.73
N PRO A 310 26.31 12.94 -24.64
CA PRO A 310 25.88 12.11 -25.75
C PRO A 310 25.10 10.87 -25.29
N GLY A 311 24.00 10.57 -25.96
CA GLY A 311 23.21 9.37 -25.69
C GLY A 311 22.25 9.46 -24.49
N ILE A 312 22.21 10.58 -23.77
CA ILE A 312 21.17 10.80 -22.74
C ILE A 312 19.89 11.33 -23.40
N LYS A 313 18.77 10.70 -23.05
CA LYS A 313 17.43 11.22 -23.32
C LYS A 313 16.71 11.44 -22.00
N LEU A 314 16.45 12.69 -21.66
CA LEU A 314 15.75 13.05 -20.43
C LEU A 314 14.28 13.35 -20.71
N LEU A 315 13.42 12.75 -19.90
CA LEU A 315 11.99 13.01 -19.85
C LEU A 315 11.60 13.41 -18.42
N PHE A 316 10.63 14.32 -18.32
CA PHE A 316 10.09 14.82 -17.06
C PHE A 316 8.60 14.49 -16.93
N ARG A 317 8.13 14.57 -15.69
CA ARG A 317 6.71 14.43 -15.32
C ARG A 317 5.76 15.27 -16.19
N ASP A 318 6.17 16.45 -16.65
CA ASP A 318 5.31 17.32 -17.46
C ASP A 318 4.87 16.66 -18.78
N GLN A 319 5.67 15.74 -19.32
CA GLN A 319 5.37 15.03 -20.57
C GLN A 319 4.34 13.90 -20.38
N ILE A 320 4.02 13.55 -19.14
CA ILE A 320 2.93 12.62 -18.80
C ILE A 320 1.71 13.34 -18.21
N ALA A 321 1.82 14.64 -17.94
CA ALA A 321 0.80 15.43 -17.26
C ALA A 321 -0.50 15.53 -18.06
N GLU A 322 -0.45 15.72 -19.38
CA GLU A 322 -1.66 15.88 -20.20
C GLU A 322 -2.58 14.64 -20.13
N ILE A 323 -2.01 13.44 -20.30
CA ILE A 323 -2.74 12.16 -20.21
C ILE A 323 -3.23 11.92 -18.77
N TYR A 324 -2.40 12.26 -17.78
CA TYR A 324 -2.75 12.08 -16.37
C TYR A 324 -3.88 13.02 -15.94
N ASP A 325 -3.79 14.30 -16.32
CA ASP A 325 -4.75 15.34 -15.97
C ASP A 325 -6.11 15.12 -16.64
N GLU A 326 -6.14 14.63 -17.88
CA GLU A 326 -7.38 14.21 -18.54
C GLU A 326 -8.08 13.07 -17.78
N SER A 327 -7.32 12.03 -17.37
CA SER A 327 -7.85 10.93 -16.57
C SER A 327 -8.38 11.42 -15.22
N VAL A 328 -7.64 12.30 -14.52
CA VAL A 328 -8.07 12.87 -13.24
C VAL A 328 -9.33 13.72 -13.40
N LYS A 329 -9.41 14.58 -14.43
CA LYS A 329 -10.59 15.42 -14.70
C LYS A 329 -11.82 14.58 -15.01
N ALA A 330 -11.69 13.55 -15.86
CA ALA A 330 -12.78 12.67 -16.23
C ALA A 330 -13.39 11.93 -15.02
N ARG A 331 -12.59 11.75 -13.96
CA ARG A 331 -12.95 10.96 -12.77
C ARG A 331 -13.33 11.80 -11.55
N LYS A 332 -13.32 13.14 -11.67
CA LYS A 332 -13.58 14.07 -10.55
C LYS A 332 -14.91 13.84 -9.82
N GLY A 333 -15.96 13.43 -10.53
CA GLY A 333 -17.30 13.18 -9.96
C GLY A 333 -17.48 11.80 -9.33
N ILE A 334 -16.55 10.87 -9.54
CA ILE A 334 -16.70 9.47 -9.14
C ILE A 334 -16.58 9.30 -7.63
N VAL A 335 -15.56 9.91 -7.01
CA VAL A 335 -15.34 9.79 -5.55
C VAL A 335 -16.57 10.27 -4.76
N PRO A 336 -17.13 11.48 -5.00
CA PRO A 336 -18.36 11.90 -4.34
C PRO A 336 -19.56 10.97 -4.59
N ALA A 337 -19.66 10.38 -5.78
CA ALA A 337 -20.74 9.44 -6.10
C ALA A 337 -20.62 8.13 -5.30
N VAL A 338 -19.41 7.62 -5.10
CA VAL A 338 -19.14 6.43 -4.27
C VAL A 338 -19.41 6.73 -2.80
N GLU A 339 -18.90 7.85 -2.27
CA GLU A 339 -19.14 8.26 -0.88
C GLU A 339 -20.65 8.38 -0.58
N LYS A 340 -21.42 8.96 -1.50
CA LYS A 340 -22.89 9.03 -1.37
C LYS A 340 -23.58 7.67 -1.31
N ILE A 341 -23.02 6.63 -1.93
CA ILE A 341 -23.54 5.26 -1.80
C ILE A 341 -23.14 4.67 -0.44
N ILE A 342 -21.89 4.89 -0.01
CA ILE A 342 -21.41 4.46 1.32
C ILE A 342 -22.28 5.05 2.43
N ASP A 343 -22.59 6.36 2.38
CA ASP A 343 -23.43 7.03 3.38
C ASP A 343 -24.82 6.39 3.53
N LYS A 344 -25.36 5.86 2.43
CA LYS A 344 -26.66 5.17 2.43
C LYS A 344 -26.57 3.72 2.92
N GLU A 345 -25.48 3.02 2.58
CA GLU A 345 -25.33 1.60 2.87
C GLU A 345 -24.72 1.34 4.25
N LEU A 346 -23.97 2.28 4.83
CA LEU A 346 -23.33 2.15 6.14
C LEU A 346 -24.35 1.91 7.28
N PRO A 347 -25.46 2.69 7.42
CA PRO A 347 -26.46 2.40 8.45
C PRO A 347 -27.11 1.02 8.28
N VAL A 348 -27.35 0.61 7.03
CA VAL A 348 -27.94 -0.71 6.72
C VAL A 348 -26.98 -1.85 7.08
N LEU A 349 -25.69 -1.68 6.79
CA LEU A 349 -24.65 -2.63 7.19
C LEU A 349 -24.56 -2.71 8.72
N SER A 350 -24.56 -1.58 9.41
CA SER A 350 -24.49 -1.49 10.87
C SER A 350 -25.64 -2.26 11.53
N ILE A 351 -26.88 -2.01 11.10
CA ILE A 351 -28.07 -2.74 11.58
C ILE A 351 -27.97 -4.24 11.29
N ARG A 352 -27.43 -4.62 10.13
CA ARG A 352 -27.24 -6.03 9.77
C ARG A 352 -26.23 -6.71 10.70
N MET A 353 -25.17 -6.02 11.10
CA MET A 353 -24.17 -6.55 12.02
C MET A 353 -24.72 -6.67 13.44
N GLN A 354 -25.46 -5.67 13.95
CA GLN A 354 -26.13 -5.72 15.26
C GLN A 354 -27.10 -6.91 15.39
N LYS A 355 -27.75 -7.32 14.30
CA LYS A 355 -28.61 -8.52 14.32
C LYS A 355 -27.88 -9.82 14.60
N LEU A 356 -26.54 -9.85 14.53
CA LEU A 356 -25.74 -11.03 14.86
C LEU A 356 -25.50 -11.18 16.36
N GLU A 357 -25.74 -10.12 17.15
CA GLU A 357 -25.66 -10.09 18.63
C GLU A 357 -26.87 -10.78 19.30
N ASN A 358 -27.93 -11.08 18.52
CA ASN A 358 -29.17 -11.71 18.99
C ASN A 358 -29.27 -13.18 18.61
#